data_AF-A0A840TTF9-F1
#
_entry.id   AF-A0A840TTF9-F1
#
_cell.length_a   1.000
_cell.length_b   1.000
_cell.length_c   1.000
_cell.angle_alpha   90.00
_cell.angle_beta   90.00
_cell.angle_gamma   90.00
#
_symmetry.space_group_name_H-M   'P 1'
#
loop_
_entity.id
_entity.type
_entity.pdbx_description
1 polymer ?
#
loop_
_entity_poly.entity_id
_entity_poly.type
_entity_poly.pdbx_seq_one_letter_code
_entity_poly.pdbx_strand_id
1 'polypeptide(L)'
;MANIHVHEQTDGSEQRKKIWRTFWILSGVTALEFLIAFTLHAGLLKVSIFIGLTIVKAFYIVGEFMHLKHEVKSLIWSILLPCIFVVWLLIALIWEGGSIFAVR
;
A
#
# COMPACT_ATOMS: atom_id res chain seq x y z
N MET A 1 -3.42 48.12 -13.55
CA MET A 1 -2.27 47.44 -14.18
C MET A 1 -2.19 46.07 -13.54
N ALA A 2 -2.57 45.03 -14.27
CA ALA A 2 -2.72 43.67 -13.76
C ALA A 2 -1.35 43.03 -13.52
N ASN A 3 -1.10 42.56 -12.29
CA ASN A 3 0.02 41.67 -12.00
C ASN A 3 -0.48 40.23 -12.14
N ILE A 4 -0.32 39.67 -13.33
CA ILE A 4 -0.48 38.23 -13.54
C ILE A 4 0.70 37.56 -12.83
N HIS A 5 0.44 37.00 -11.66
CA HIS A 5 1.32 36.01 -11.06
C HIS A 5 1.26 34.75 -11.93
N VAL A 6 2.23 34.62 -12.83
CA VAL A 6 2.48 33.39 -13.57
C VAL A 6 2.93 32.35 -12.55
N HIS A 7 2.03 31.42 -12.21
CA HIS A 7 2.40 30.21 -11.49
C HIS A 7 3.30 29.38 -12.40
N GLU A 8 4.61 29.52 -12.20
CA GLU A 8 5.63 28.73 -12.88
C GLU A 8 5.47 27.25 -12.49
N GLN A 9 4.92 26.45 -13.41
CA GLN A 9 4.71 25.01 -13.25
C GLN A 9 6.02 24.26 -13.55
N THR A 10 7.04 24.34 -12.69
CA THR A 10 8.34 23.66 -12.92
C THR A 10 8.68 22.58 -11.88
N ASP A 11 7.83 22.34 -10.87
CA ASP A 11 8.11 21.36 -9.80
C ASP A 11 7.57 19.94 -10.04
N GLY A 12 6.75 19.71 -11.08
CA GLY A 12 6.11 18.41 -11.30
C GLY A 12 7.04 17.30 -11.86
N SER A 13 8.23 17.65 -12.35
CA SER A 13 9.13 16.72 -13.04
C SER A 13 9.90 15.81 -12.07
N GLU A 14 10.38 16.36 -10.95
CA GLU A 14 11.18 15.65 -9.94
C GLU A 14 10.32 14.64 -9.16
N GLN A 15 9.08 15.01 -8.83
CA GLN A 15 8.14 14.11 -8.15
C GLN A 15 7.73 12.93 -9.04
N ARG A 16 7.49 13.18 -10.34
CA ARG A 16 7.21 12.11 -11.32
C ARG A 16 8.36 11.12 -11.45
N LYS A 17 9.61 11.60 -11.39
CA LYS A 17 10.81 10.76 -11.49
C LYS A 17 10.96 9.81 -10.29
N LYS A 18 10.68 10.29 -9.08
CA LYS A 18 10.65 9.44 -7.86
C LYS A 18 9.58 8.35 -7.95
N ILE A 19 8.35 8.72 -8.32
CA ILE A 19 7.23 7.78 -8.46
C ILE A 19 7.59 6.68 -9.47
N TRP A 20 8.17 7.05 -10.61
CA TRP A 20 8.51 6.08 -11.66
C TRP A 20 9.66 5.15 -11.25
N ARG A 21 10.63 5.65 -10.47
CA ARG A 21 11.71 4.83 -9.90
C ARG A 21 11.16 3.81 -8.90
N THR A 22 10.30 4.23 -7.99
CA THR A 22 9.65 3.35 -7.01
C THR A 22 8.75 2.32 -7.69
N PHE A 23 7.99 2.74 -8.71
CA PHE A 23 7.18 1.83 -9.52
C PHE A 23 8.01 0.69 -10.13
N TRP A 24 9.16 1.01 -10.71
CA TRP A 24 10.05 -0.01 -11.28
C TRP A 24 10.65 -0.95 -10.23
N ILE A 25 11.06 -0.42 -9.08
CA ILE A 25 11.57 -1.24 -7.95
C ILE A 25 10.48 -2.21 -7.48
N LEU A 26 9.27 -1.71 -7.29
CA LEU A 26 8.16 -2.51 -6.79
C LEU A 26 7.62 -3.51 -7.83
N SER A 27 7.62 -3.11 -9.11
CA SER A 27 7.31 -4.00 -10.22
C SER A 27 8.32 -5.14 -10.30
N GLY A 28 9.61 -4.83 -10.17
CA GLY A 28 10.68 -5.84 -10.11
C GLY A 28 10.53 -6.79 -8.92
N VAL A 29 10.26 -6.27 -7.72
CA VAL A 29 10.05 -7.12 -6.54
C VAL A 29 8.83 -8.03 -6.72
N THR A 30 7.75 -7.51 -7.31
CA THR A 30 6.53 -8.28 -7.57
C THR A 30 6.76 -9.35 -8.63
N ALA A 31 7.48 -9.02 -9.71
CA ALA A 31 7.82 -9.98 -10.75
C ALA A 31 8.71 -11.11 -10.23
N LEU A 32 9.69 -10.79 -9.39
CA LEU A 32 10.54 -11.77 -8.71
C LEU A 32 9.71 -12.68 -7.78
N GLU A 33 8.77 -12.11 -7.03
CA GLU A 33 7.88 -12.83 -6.13
C GLU A 33 6.99 -13.82 -6.90
N PHE A 34 6.41 -13.42 -8.05
CA PHE A 34 5.69 -14.34 -8.93
C PHE A 34 6.59 -15.44 -9.48
N LEU A 35 7.81 -15.13 -9.91
CA LEU A 35 8.76 -16.10 -10.46
C LEU A 35 9.13 -17.17 -9.42
N ILE A 36 9.38 -16.77 -8.17
CA ILE A 36 9.61 -17.68 -7.04
C ILE A 36 8.36 -18.52 -6.75
N ALA A 37 7.17 -17.91 -6.79
CA ALA A 37 5.91 -18.62 -6.56
C ALA A 37 5.66 -19.75 -7.58
N PHE A 38 5.99 -19.50 -8.86
CA PHE A 38 5.88 -20.49 -9.94
C PHE A 38 6.98 -21.56 -9.92
N THR A 39 8.18 -21.26 -9.38
CA THR A 39 9.34 -22.17 -9.48
C THR A 39 9.48 -23.13 -8.29
N LEU A 40 9.16 -22.71 -7.08
CA LEU A 40 9.24 -23.59 -5.91
C LEU A 40 8.10 -24.63 -5.94
N HIS A 41 8.08 -25.65 -5.08
CA HIS A 41 6.92 -26.56 -4.91
C HIS A 41 5.97 -26.05 -3.81
N ALA A 42 4.65 -26.29 -3.93
CA ALA A 42 3.65 -25.79 -2.98
C ALA A 42 3.93 -26.28 -1.55
N GLY A 43 4.31 -25.36 -0.65
CA GLY A 43 4.63 -25.67 0.74
C GLY A 43 4.62 -24.44 1.63
N LEU A 44 4.64 -24.65 2.95
CA LEU A 44 4.59 -23.59 3.97
C LEU A 44 5.67 -22.50 3.76
N LEU A 45 6.85 -22.88 3.27
CA LEU A 45 7.95 -21.96 2.99
C LEU A 45 7.62 -20.94 1.89
N LYS A 46 6.86 -21.33 0.86
CA LYS A 46 6.39 -20.38 -0.15
C LYS A 46 5.41 -19.39 0.44
N VAL A 47 4.45 -19.88 1.22
CA VAL A 47 3.40 -19.06 1.81
C VAL A 47 4.01 -18.01 2.73
N SER A 48 4.99 -18.40 3.55
CA SER A 48 5.71 -17.44 4.42
C SER A 48 6.52 -16.42 3.62
N ILE A 49 7.20 -16.83 2.54
CA ILE A 49 7.99 -15.90 1.71
C ILE A 49 7.09 -14.89 1.01
N PHE A 50 5.93 -15.35 0.52
CA PHE A 50 4.96 -14.54 -0.20
C PHE A 50 4.34 -13.51 0.75
N ILE A 51 3.90 -13.94 1.94
CA ILE A 51 3.40 -13.03 2.98
C ILE A 51 4.45 -11.99 3.37
N GLY A 52 5.70 -12.41 3.57
CA GLY A 52 6.79 -11.49 3.92
C GLY A 52 7.06 -10.45 2.83
N LEU A 53 7.17 -10.87 1.57
CA LEU A 53 7.40 -9.97 0.43
C LEU A 53 6.20 -9.06 0.18
N THR A 54 4.97 -9.55 0.36
CA THR A 54 3.76 -8.74 0.24
C THR A 54 3.71 -7.64 1.31
N ILE A 55 4.14 -7.92 2.55
CA ILE A 55 4.26 -6.90 3.61
C ILE A 55 5.33 -5.87 3.25
N VAL A 56 6.53 -6.29 2.82
CA VAL A 56 7.62 -5.38 2.41
C VAL A 56 7.15 -4.47 1.27
N LYS A 57 6.46 -5.03 0.29
CA LYS A 57 5.84 -4.29 -0.82
C LYS A 57 4.83 -3.26 -0.30
N ALA A 58 3.97 -3.63 0.63
CA ALA A 58 2.99 -2.70 1.22
C ALA A 58 3.68 -1.53 1.95
N PHE A 59 4.77 -1.78 2.69
CA PHE A 59 5.57 -0.72 3.31
C PHE A 59 6.20 0.22 2.28
N TYR A 60 6.77 -0.32 1.20
CA TYR A 60 7.31 0.48 0.10
C TYR A 60 6.21 1.32 -0.58
N ILE A 61 5.00 0.78 -0.72
CA ILE A 61 3.87 1.52 -1.29
C ILE A 61 3.55 2.73 -0.44
N VAL A 62 3.30 2.52 0.85
CA VAL A 62 2.88 3.58 1.77
C VAL A 62 4.01 4.59 2.00
N GLY A 63 5.26 4.15 2.05
CA GLY A 63 6.41 5.03 2.25
C GLY A 63 6.69 5.94 1.05
N GLU A 64 6.76 5.38 -0.16
CA GLU A 64 7.21 6.10 -1.35
C GLU A 64 6.07 6.67 -2.20
N PHE A 65 4.97 5.92 -2.43
CA PHE A 65 3.85 6.45 -3.23
C PHE A 65 3.01 7.49 -2.50
N MET A 66 3.09 7.56 -1.17
CA MET A 66 2.33 8.56 -0.43
C MET A 66 3.13 9.81 -0.07
N HIS A 67 4.46 9.88 -0.26
CA HIS A 67 5.25 11.11 -0.01
C HIS A 67 5.02 11.70 1.41
N LEU A 68 4.96 10.86 2.45
CA LEU A 68 4.49 11.28 3.80
C LEU A 68 5.57 11.49 4.84
N LYS A 69 6.83 11.25 4.49
CA LYS A 69 7.87 11.19 5.51
C LYS A 69 8.27 12.57 6.08
N HIS A 70 7.98 13.67 5.39
CA HIS A 70 8.47 14.99 5.81
C HIS A 70 7.42 16.10 5.98
N GLU A 71 6.23 16.06 5.36
CA GLU A 71 5.31 17.22 5.42
C GLU A 71 3.86 16.93 5.84
N VAL A 72 3.35 15.69 5.76
CA VAL A 72 1.89 15.44 5.93
C VAL A 72 1.58 14.20 6.77
N LYS A 73 1.80 14.29 8.09
CA LYS A 73 1.30 13.29 9.06
C LYS A 73 -0.23 13.08 8.91
N SER A 74 -0.96 14.11 8.49
CA SER A 74 -2.41 14.05 8.23
C SER A 74 -2.78 13.04 7.14
N LEU A 75 -1.97 12.89 6.09
CA LEU A 75 -2.25 11.90 5.04
C LEU A 75 -2.02 10.46 5.54
N ILE A 76 -1.06 10.21 6.45
CA ILE A 76 -0.89 8.87 7.06
C ILE A 76 -2.20 8.47 7.75
N TRP A 77 -2.79 9.40 8.51
CA TRP A 77 -4.06 9.17 9.18
C TRP A 77 -5.22 8.93 8.21
N SER A 78 -5.23 9.60 7.05
CA SER A 78 -6.24 9.39 6.01
C SER A 78 -6.24 7.98 5.41
N ILE A 79 -5.12 7.26 5.48
CA ILE A 79 -5.01 5.89 4.97
C ILE A 79 -5.08 4.86 6.10
N LEU A 80 -4.50 5.17 7.25
CA LEU A 80 -4.53 4.29 8.41
C LEU A 80 -5.96 4.13 8.97
N LEU A 81 -6.73 5.22 9.01
CA LEU A 81 -8.10 5.23 9.53
C LEU A 81 -9.04 4.29 8.75
N PRO A 82 -9.16 4.36 7.40
CA PRO A 82 -9.99 3.42 6.65
C PRO A 82 -9.46 1.98 6.73
N CYS A 83 -8.15 1.75 6.79
CA CYS A 83 -7.60 0.40 6.99
C CYS A 83 -8.02 -0.20 8.34
N ILE A 84 -7.88 0.56 9.44
CA ILE A 84 -8.30 0.13 10.78
C ILE A 84 -9.81 -0.12 10.81
N PHE A 85 -10.60 0.76 10.19
CA PHE A 85 -12.05 0.60 10.12
C PHE A 85 -12.46 -0.69 9.40
N VAL A 86 -11.82 -1.05 8.28
CA VAL A 86 -12.09 -2.30 7.56
C VAL A 86 -11.74 -3.52 8.42
N VAL A 87 -10.60 -3.53 9.10
CA VAL A 87 -10.21 -4.64 9.98
C VAL A 87 -11.20 -4.80 11.13
N TRP A 88 -11.58 -3.68 11.77
CA TRP A 88 -12.59 -3.68 12.83
C TRP A 88 -13.95 -4.18 12.33
N LEU A 89 -14.38 -3.74 11.15
CA LEU A 89 -15.64 -4.16 10.53
C LEU A 89 -15.65 -5.66 10.18
N LEU A 90 -14.55 -6.22 9.69
CA LEU A 90 -14.43 -7.66 9.44
C LEU A 90 -14.59 -8.47 10.73
N ILE A 91 -13.95 -8.04 11.81
CA ILE A 91 -14.07 -8.70 13.13
C ILE A 91 -15.52 -8.62 13.62
N ALA A 92 -16.14 -7.43 13.53
CA ALA A 92 -17.52 -7.22 13.93
C ALA A 92 -18.49 -8.11 13.13
N LEU A 93 -18.33 -8.20 11.80
CA LEU A 93 -19.17 -9.07 10.96
C LEU A 93 -19.01 -10.55 11.28
N ILE A 94 -17.79 -11.01 11.58
CA ILE A 94 -17.56 -12.42 11.97
C ILE A 94 -18.22 -12.71 13.32
N TRP A 95 -18.13 -11.78 14.27
CA TRP A 95 -18.71 -11.92 15.61
C TRP A 95 -20.25 -11.89 15.57
N GLU A 96 -20.83 -10.89 14.93
CA GLU A 96 -22.28 -10.72 14.79
C GLU A 96 -22.88 -11.80 13.86
N GLY A 97 -22.18 -12.14 12.77
CA GLY A 97 -22.60 -13.22 11.87
C GLY A 97 -22.57 -14.58 12.55
N GLY A 98 -21.56 -14.84 13.39
CA GLY A 98 -21.48 -16.05 14.20
C GLY A 98 -22.58 -16.15 15.26
N SER A 99 -22.94 -15.04 15.90
CA SER A 99 -24.01 -15.03 16.90
C SER A 99 -25.39 -15.32 16.28
N ILE A 100 -25.67 -14.85 15.06
CA ILE A 100 -26.90 -15.15 14.33
C ILE A 100 -26.99 -16.66 13.98
N PHE A 101 -25.87 -17.29 13.61
CA PHE A 101 -25.83 -18.74 13.36
C PHE A 101 -25.98 -19.59 14.63
N ALA A 102 -25.57 -19.08 15.79
CA ALA A 102 -25.67 -19.78 17.07
C ALA A 102 -27.06 -19.64 17.74
N VAL A 103 -27.85 -18.63 17.35
CA VAL A 103 -29.20 -18.37 17.88
C VAL A 103 -30.30 -19.13 17.10
N ARG A 104 -29.98 -19.72 15.94
CA ARG A 104 -30.89 -20.56 15.14
C ARG A 104 -30.67 -22.04 15.39
#